data_AF-A0A925S3F6-F1
#
_entry.id   AF-A0A925S3F6-F1
#
_cell.length_a   1.000
_cell.length_b   1.000
_cell.length_c   1.000
_cell.angle_alpha   90.00
_cell.angle_beta   90.00
_cell.angle_gamma   90.00
#
_symmetry.space_group_name_H-M   'P 1'
#
loop_
_entity.id
_entity.type
_entity.pdbx_description
1 polymer ?
#
loop_
_entity_poly.entity_id
_entity_poly.type
_entity_poly.pdbx_seq_one_letter_code
_entity_poly.pdbx_strand_id
1 'polypeptide(L)'
;MRTSITLALLGLLASGAHALPSDLKVLAQFDLGYAKCEARFPHMRGQRDKAYLALWKVKPDAQRHAELASARKSNKYRKERELAQKAMGADNSPEMEEKLNQQCQATWAEAQRNAPAHKQ
;
A
#
# COMPACT_ATOMS: atom_id res chain seq x y z
N MET A 1 -48.45 32.53 12.72
CA MET A 1 -48.77 31.66 11.57
C MET A 1 -47.48 31.10 11.01
N ARG A 2 -47.46 29.79 10.77
CA ARG A 2 -46.30 28.97 10.41
C ARG A 2 -46.01 29.06 8.91
N THR A 3 -44.76 29.23 8.52
CA THR A 3 -44.28 28.79 7.19
C THR A 3 -42.95 28.08 7.37
N SER A 4 -43.02 26.75 7.29
CA SER A 4 -41.88 25.85 7.28
C SER A 4 -41.18 25.93 5.92
N ILE A 5 -39.88 26.27 5.91
CA ILE A 5 -39.04 26.17 4.72
C ILE A 5 -38.38 24.79 4.75
N THR A 6 -38.79 23.93 3.82
CA THR A 6 -38.24 22.60 3.55
C THR A 6 -36.78 22.70 3.12
N LEU A 7 -35.88 22.16 3.95
CA LEU A 7 -34.46 22.00 3.67
C LEU A 7 -34.28 20.84 2.67
N ALA A 8 -33.98 21.15 1.41
CA ALA A 8 -33.61 20.15 0.41
C ALA A 8 -32.16 19.68 0.67
N LEU A 9 -32.00 18.49 1.23
CA LEU A 9 -30.72 17.77 1.25
C LEU A 9 -30.36 17.33 -0.18
N LEU A 10 -29.55 18.12 -0.89
CA LEU A 10 -28.71 17.61 -1.97
C LEU A 10 -27.35 17.23 -1.38
N GLY A 11 -27.31 16.05 -0.76
CA GLY A 11 -26.06 15.39 -0.38
C GLY A 11 -25.36 14.83 -1.61
N LEU A 12 -24.75 15.68 -2.43
CA LEU A 12 -23.65 15.25 -3.30
C LEU A 12 -22.39 15.09 -2.45
N LEU A 13 -22.34 14.02 -1.65
CA LEU A 13 -21.05 13.42 -1.33
C LEU A 13 -20.59 12.65 -2.56
N ALA A 14 -20.06 13.39 -3.54
CA ALA A 14 -19.12 12.80 -4.47
C ALA A 14 -17.93 12.35 -3.61
N SER A 15 -17.97 11.07 -3.22
CA SER A 15 -16.87 10.40 -2.55
C SER A 15 -15.61 10.70 -3.35
N GLY A 16 -14.71 11.48 -2.76
CA GLY A 16 -13.40 11.73 -3.33
C GLY A 16 -12.74 10.38 -3.57
N ALA A 17 -12.78 9.94 -4.82
CA ALA A 17 -11.89 8.92 -5.34
C ALA A 17 -10.48 9.51 -5.24
N HIS A 18 -9.90 9.51 -4.05
CA HIS A 18 -8.46 9.57 -3.92
C HIS A 18 -8.04 8.25 -4.56
N ALA A 19 -7.78 8.24 -5.86
CA ALA A 19 -7.30 7.04 -6.52
C ALA A 19 -6.02 6.67 -5.76
N LEU A 20 -6.06 5.52 -5.10
CA LEU A 20 -4.86 4.82 -4.63
C LEU A 20 -3.86 4.91 -5.79
N PRO A 21 -2.60 5.32 -5.59
CA PRO A 21 -1.67 5.59 -6.67
C PRO A 21 -1.76 4.46 -7.69
N SER A 22 -2.35 4.80 -8.83
CA SER A 22 -2.83 3.87 -9.85
C SER A 22 -1.67 3.29 -10.67
N ASP A 23 -0.45 3.45 -10.15
CA ASP A 23 0.76 2.93 -10.73
C ASP A 23 0.98 1.48 -10.31
N LEU A 24 0.39 0.59 -11.09
CA LEU A 24 0.56 -0.86 -10.97
C LEU A 24 2.02 -1.29 -11.07
N LYS A 25 2.89 -0.50 -11.72
CA LYS A 25 4.33 -0.77 -11.77
C LYS A 25 4.97 -0.55 -10.43
N VAL A 26 4.66 0.57 -9.76
CA VAL A 26 5.18 0.86 -8.41
C VAL A 26 4.64 -0.15 -7.40
N LEU A 27 3.35 -0.52 -7.49
CA LEU A 27 2.78 -1.57 -6.64
C LEU A 27 3.49 -2.92 -6.85
N ALA A 28 3.77 -3.30 -8.09
CA ALA A 28 4.45 -4.56 -8.40
C ALA A 28 5.91 -4.58 -7.90
N GLN A 29 6.64 -3.49 -8.08
CA GLN A 29 8.01 -3.34 -7.57
C GLN A 29 8.04 -3.40 -6.03
N PHE A 30 7.12 -2.68 -5.39
CA PHE A 30 6.98 -2.72 -3.94
C PHE A 30 6.64 -4.12 -3.44
N ASP A 31 5.67 -4.80 -4.04
CA ASP A 31 5.26 -6.14 -3.60
C ASP A 31 6.40 -7.16 -3.72
N LEU A 32 7.25 -7.05 -4.75
CA LEU A 32 8.44 -7.90 -4.89
C LEU A 32 9.51 -7.58 -3.86
N GLY A 33 9.79 -6.29 -3.62
CA GLY A 33 10.75 -5.88 -2.58
C GLY A 33 10.29 -6.29 -1.18
N TYR A 34 9.00 -6.07 -0.88
CA TYR A 34 8.42 -6.40 0.41
C TYR A 34 8.42 -7.91 0.69
N ALA A 35 8.24 -8.76 -0.34
CA ALA A 35 8.36 -10.20 -0.19
C ALA A 35 9.75 -10.62 0.32
N LYS A 36 10.82 -9.91 -0.06
CA LYS A 36 12.16 -10.13 0.49
C LYS A 36 12.23 -9.76 1.98
N CYS A 37 11.57 -8.67 2.37
CA CYS A 37 11.44 -8.29 3.78
C CYS A 37 10.67 -9.32 4.60
N GLU A 38 9.55 -9.85 4.10
CA GLU A 38 8.75 -10.89 4.78
C GLU A 38 9.49 -12.22 4.95
N ALA A 39 10.37 -12.55 4.00
CA ALA A 39 11.24 -13.72 4.09
C ALA A 39 12.26 -13.58 5.23
N ARG A 40 12.78 -12.37 5.45
CA ARG A 40 13.82 -12.08 6.45
C ARG A 40 13.26 -11.75 7.84
N PHE A 41 12.15 -11.01 7.91
CA PHE A 41 11.60 -10.43 9.13
C PHE A 41 10.17 -10.96 9.37
N PRO A 42 10.00 -11.97 10.24
CA PRO A 42 8.68 -12.58 10.47
C PRO A 42 7.60 -11.61 10.94
N HIS A 43 7.97 -10.56 11.68
CA HIS A 43 7.03 -9.56 12.19
C HIS A 43 6.42 -8.67 11.07
N MET A 44 7.00 -8.65 9.87
CA MET A 44 6.49 -7.90 8.72
C MET A 44 5.48 -8.71 7.89
N ARG A 45 5.31 -10.01 8.16
CA ARG A 45 4.44 -10.88 7.37
C ARG A 45 2.99 -10.43 7.42
N GLY A 46 2.36 -10.36 6.26
CA GLY A 46 0.97 -9.92 6.11
C GLY A 46 0.76 -8.41 6.26
N GLN A 47 1.82 -7.63 6.45
CA GLN A 47 1.74 -6.18 6.65
C GLN A 47 2.01 -5.38 5.36
N ARG A 48 2.16 -6.06 4.22
CA ARG A 48 2.49 -5.46 2.92
C ARG A 48 1.57 -4.32 2.52
N ASP A 49 0.25 -4.53 2.62
CA ASP A 49 -0.72 -3.52 2.18
C ASP A 49 -0.70 -2.30 3.10
N LYS A 50 -0.58 -2.52 4.41
CA LYS A 50 -0.41 -1.45 5.39
C LYS A 50 0.85 -0.64 5.10
N ALA A 51 1.96 -1.32 4.82
CA ALA A 51 3.23 -0.69 4.49
C ALA A 51 3.16 0.10 3.17
N TYR A 52 2.53 -0.45 2.13
CA TYR A 52 2.33 0.27 0.87
C TYR A 52 1.51 1.54 1.09
N LEU A 53 0.37 1.44 1.79
CA LEU A 53 -0.48 2.60 2.06
C LEU A 53 0.23 3.66 2.92
N ALA A 54 1.08 3.24 3.86
CA ALA A 54 1.88 4.14 4.68
C ALA A 54 2.89 4.97 3.86
N LEU A 55 3.51 4.41 2.81
CA LEU A 55 4.40 5.16 1.91
C LEU A 55 3.67 6.34 1.26
N TRP A 56 2.38 6.16 0.97
CA TRP A 56 1.53 7.17 0.35
C TRP A 56 0.76 8.02 1.37
N LYS A 57 1.05 7.86 2.66
CA LYS A 57 0.34 8.53 3.77
C LYS A 57 -1.18 8.31 3.71
N VAL A 58 -1.61 7.17 3.18
CA VAL A 58 -3.00 6.77 3.09
C VAL A 58 -3.35 5.93 4.33
N LYS A 59 -4.47 6.28 4.98
CA LYS A 59 -4.97 5.51 6.11
C LYS A 59 -5.44 4.13 5.62
N PRO A 60 -5.03 3.02 6.26
CA PRO A 60 -5.53 1.71 5.90
C PRO A 60 -7.00 1.56 6.32
N ASP A 61 -7.85 1.17 5.36
CA ASP A 61 -9.24 0.79 5.58
C ASP A 61 -9.62 -0.37 4.63
N ALA A 62 -10.79 -0.98 4.86
CA ALA A 62 -11.25 -2.13 4.09
C ALA A 62 -11.40 -1.82 2.59
N GLN A 63 -11.78 -0.60 2.23
CA GLN A 63 -11.92 -0.19 0.83
C GLN A 63 -10.55 -0.12 0.15
N ARG A 64 -9.54 0.47 0.80
CA ARG A 64 -8.17 0.54 0.28
C ARG A 64 -7.53 -0.82 0.12
N HIS A 65 -7.75 -1.72 1.07
CA HIS A 65 -7.31 -3.10 0.95
C HIS A 65 -7.99 -3.81 -0.22
N ALA A 66 -9.30 -3.60 -0.43
CA ALA A 66 -10.02 -4.17 -1.56
C ALA A 66 -9.54 -3.61 -2.92
N GLU A 67 -9.25 -2.31 -3.00
CA GLU A 67 -8.69 -1.65 -4.18
C GLU A 67 -7.33 -2.26 -4.56
N LEU A 68 -6.43 -2.43 -3.59
CA LEU A 68 -5.14 -3.10 -3.79
C LEU A 68 -5.29 -4.56 -4.22
N ALA A 69 -6.19 -5.31 -3.58
CA ALA A 69 -6.47 -6.69 -3.93
C ALA A 69 -7.02 -6.81 -5.37
N SER A 70 -7.90 -5.89 -5.78
CA SER A 70 -8.44 -5.80 -7.13
C SER A 70 -7.34 -5.47 -8.15
N ALA A 71 -6.51 -4.47 -7.86
CA ALA A 71 -5.37 -4.08 -8.69
C ALA A 71 -4.46 -5.27 -9.00
N ARG A 72 -4.16 -6.10 -7.99
CA ARG A 72 -3.32 -7.30 -8.12
C ARG A 72 -3.92 -8.43 -8.96
N LYS A 73 -5.25 -8.46 -9.13
CA LYS A 73 -5.93 -9.43 -10.00
C LYS A 73 -5.82 -9.05 -11.49
N SER A 74 -5.50 -7.79 -11.79
CA SER A 74 -5.45 -7.31 -13.18
C SER A 74 -4.30 -7.92 -13.98
N ASN A 75 -4.52 -8.12 -15.29
CA ASN A 75 -3.48 -8.58 -16.22
C ASN A 75 -2.31 -7.58 -16.29
N LYS A 76 -2.62 -6.28 -16.18
CA LYS A 76 -1.62 -5.20 -16.21
C LYS A 76 -0.66 -5.32 -15.03
N TYR A 77 -1.16 -5.54 -13.82
CA TYR A 77 -0.31 -5.78 -12.65
C TYR A 77 0.59 -7.00 -12.84
N ARG A 78 0.05 -8.13 -13.34
CA ARG A 78 0.85 -9.34 -13.55
C ARG A 78 2.02 -9.09 -14.52
N LYS A 79 1.75 -8.38 -15.62
CA LYS A 79 2.79 -7.97 -16.57
C LYS A 79 3.86 -7.10 -15.91
N GLU A 80 3.46 -6.07 -15.15
CA GLU A 80 4.42 -5.22 -14.44
C GLU A 80 5.24 -6.01 -13.40
N ARG A 81 4.63 -6.98 -12.73
CA ARG A 81 5.32 -7.84 -11.77
C ARG A 81 6.34 -8.76 -12.44
N GLU A 82 6.01 -9.32 -13.59
CA GLU A 82 6.97 -10.09 -14.39
C GLU A 82 8.14 -9.21 -14.87
N LEU A 83 7.86 -8.00 -15.35
CA LEU A 83 8.89 -7.06 -15.77
C LEU A 83 9.80 -6.66 -14.61
N ALA A 84 9.22 -6.35 -13.45
CA ALA A 84 9.98 -6.00 -12.25
C ALA A 84 10.82 -7.18 -11.75
N GLN A 85 10.29 -8.41 -11.82
CA GLN A 85 11.05 -9.62 -11.46
C GLN A 85 12.25 -9.84 -12.39
N LYS A 86 12.08 -9.62 -13.71
CA LYS A 86 13.19 -9.71 -14.68
C LYS A 86 14.24 -8.62 -14.48
N ALA A 87 13.82 -7.44 -14.04
CA ALA A 87 14.72 -6.32 -13.77
C ALA A 87 15.47 -6.46 -12.43
N MET A 88 14.95 -7.24 -11.48
CA MET A 88 15.65 -7.55 -10.25
C MET A 88 16.80 -8.51 -10.54
N GLY A 89 18.03 -7.96 -10.59
CA GLY A 89 19.25 -8.76 -10.65
C GLY A 89 19.42 -9.67 -9.43
N ALA A 90 20.21 -10.72 -9.58
CA ALA A 90 20.52 -11.69 -8.53
C ALA A 90 21.73 -11.28 -7.67
N ASP A 91 21.95 -9.98 -7.48
CA ASP A 91 23.06 -9.50 -6.65
C ASP A 91 22.74 -9.75 -5.17
N ASN A 92 23.54 -10.64 -4.58
CA ASN A 92 23.47 -11.03 -3.17
C ASN A 92 24.75 -10.62 -2.42
N SER A 93 25.44 -9.57 -2.87
CA SER A 93 26.59 -9.02 -2.16
C SER A 93 26.19 -8.56 -0.74
N PRO A 94 27.11 -8.65 0.24
CA PRO A 94 26.85 -8.18 1.60
C PRO A 94 26.38 -6.73 1.68
N GLU A 95 26.89 -5.86 0.78
CA GLU A 95 26.45 -4.47 0.67
C GLU A 95 24.98 -4.35 0.24
N MET A 96 24.54 -5.18 -0.71
CA MET A 96 23.14 -5.22 -1.14
C MET A 96 22.24 -5.83 -0.08
N GLU A 97 22.73 -6.81 0.68
CA GLU A 97 22.01 -7.37 1.83
C GLU A 97 21.80 -6.33 2.93
N GLU A 98 22.83 -5.56 3.29
CA GLU A 98 22.71 -4.50 4.29
C GLU A 98 21.78 -3.39 3.81
N LYS A 99 21.86 -3.00 2.53
CA LYS A 99 20.92 -2.03 1.95
C LYS A 99 19.47 -2.53 2.00
N LEU A 100 19.24 -3.81 1.70
CA LEU A 100 17.92 -4.43 1.81
C LEU A 100 17.42 -4.40 3.26
N ASN A 101 18.28 -4.76 4.22
CA ASN A 101 17.99 -4.72 5.65
C ASN A 101 17.53 -3.31 6.08
N GLN A 102 18.30 -2.28 5.74
CA GLN A 102 17.96 -0.88 6.03
C GLN A 102 16.63 -0.46 5.39
N GLN A 103 16.39 -0.84 4.13
CA GLN A 103 15.13 -0.56 3.43
C GLN A 103 13.92 -1.22 4.09
N CYS A 104 14.04 -2.49 4.51
CA CYS A 104 12.98 -3.20 5.20
C CYS A 104 12.64 -2.55 6.55
N GLN A 105 13.67 -2.20 7.33
CA GLN A 105 13.48 -1.52 8.62
C GLN A 105 12.85 -0.14 8.46
N ALA A 106 13.30 0.66 7.49
CA ALA A 106 12.71 1.96 7.20
C ALA A 106 11.23 1.84 6.79
N THR A 107 10.93 0.92 5.87
CA THR A 107 9.55 0.64 5.43
C THR A 107 8.67 0.22 6.61
N TRP A 108 9.19 -0.62 7.50
CA TRP A 108 8.47 -1.04 8.69
C TRP A 108 8.23 0.11 9.67
N ALA A 109 9.23 0.95 9.91
CA ALA A 109 9.09 2.14 10.75
C ALA A 109 7.97 3.07 10.24
N GLU A 110 7.88 3.27 8.92
CA GLU A 110 6.78 4.06 8.35
C GLU A 110 5.42 3.39 8.49
N ALA A 111 5.35 2.08 8.30
CA ALA A 111 4.12 1.32 8.50
C ALA A 111 3.62 1.41 9.95
N GLN A 112 4.54 1.49 10.92
CA GLN A 112 4.21 1.67 12.33
C GLN A 112 3.77 3.09 12.66
N ARG A 113 4.45 4.11 12.14
CA ARG A 113 4.08 5.53 12.36
C ARG A 113 2.67 5.86 11.86
N ASN A 114 2.27 5.23 10.75
CA ASN A 114 0.96 5.43 10.14
C ASN A 114 -0.08 4.38 10.58
N ALA A 115 0.25 3.53 11.55
CA ALA A 115 -0.74 2.66 12.17
C ALA A 115 -1.72 3.51 12.99
N PRO A 116 -3.05 3.27 12.91
CA PRO A 116 -3.95 3.86 13.89
C PRO A 116 -3.48 3.44 15.28
N ALA A 117 -3.32 4.41 16.20
CA ALA A 117 -2.94 4.13 17.58
C ALA A 117 -3.92 3.11 18.15
N HIS A 118 -3.44 1.90 18.42
CA HIS A 118 -4.19 0.93 19.18
C HIS A 118 -4.25 1.50 20.59
N LYS A 119 -5.37 2.16 20.94
CA LYS A 119 -5.69 2.33 22.37
C LYS A 119 -5.87 0.91 22.90
N GLN A 120 -4.95 0.52 23.79
CA GLN A 120 -5.14 -0.60 24.69
C GLN A 120 -6.32 -0.31 25.61
#